data_AF-A0A3G8GYS0-F1
#
_entry.id   AF-A0A3G8GYS0-F1
#
_cell.length_a   1.000
_cell.length_b   1.000
_cell.length_c   1.000
_cell.angle_alpha   90.00
_cell.angle_beta   90.00
_cell.angle_gamma   90.00
#
_symmetry.space_group_name_H-M   'P 1'
#
loop_
_entity.id
_entity.type
_entity.pdbx_description
1 polymer ?
#
loop_
_entity_poly.entity_id
_entity_poly.type
_entity_poly.pdbx_seq_one_letter_code
_entity_poly.pdbx_strand_id
1 'polypeptide(L)'
;MHQILRFGGAAVLAAAALVGGCANYSNSGSVYAPGQANREQTVRYGVVQGVREVMIQGGTTGAGTIAGGALGGVAAGSTIGSGGGSVAAGLLGAVLGGIAGSAAENRITQRRGLEITVQLEDGDLRAITQEADEVFRPGDRVRLLSSGGVTRVSH
;
A
#
# COMPACT_ATOMS: atom_id res chain seq x y z
N MET A 1 4.93 40.00 -17.00
CA MET A 1 4.28 39.41 -15.80
C MET A 1 3.73 37.99 -16.04
N HIS A 2 3.32 37.61 -17.26
CA HIS A 2 2.81 36.25 -17.56
C HIS A 2 3.85 35.11 -17.57
N GLN A 3 5.15 35.40 -17.70
CA GLN A 3 6.20 34.37 -17.71
C GLN A 3 6.53 33.87 -16.30
N ILE A 4 6.50 34.73 -15.28
CA ILE A 4 6.89 34.40 -13.90
C ILE A 4 5.88 33.43 -13.24
N LEU A 5 4.58 33.55 -13.55
CA LEU A 5 3.56 32.58 -13.11
C LEU A 5 3.72 31.19 -13.76
N ARG A 6 4.24 31.11 -14.99
CA ARG A 6 4.44 29.83 -15.70
C ARG A 6 5.65 29.07 -15.15
N PHE A 7 6.71 29.79 -14.76
CA PHE A 7 7.88 29.20 -14.12
C PHE A 7 7.60 28.73 -12.68
N GLY A 8 6.77 29.47 -11.92
CA GLY A 8 6.35 29.06 -10.57
C GLY A 8 5.49 27.78 -10.55
N GLY A 9 4.54 27.65 -11.48
CA GLY A 9 3.70 26.45 -11.60
C GLY A 9 4.49 25.19 -11.98
N ALA A 10 5.48 25.33 -12.87
CA ALA A 10 6.35 24.22 -13.28
C ALA A 10 7.29 23.75 -12.16
N ALA A 11 7.81 24.68 -11.33
CA ALA A 11 8.70 24.34 -10.22
C ALA A 11 7.98 23.59 -9.07
N VAL A 12 6.71 23.91 -8.79
CA VAL A 12 5.90 23.21 -7.78
C VAL A 12 5.51 21.80 -8.25
N LEU A 13 5.18 21.64 -9.54
CA LEU A 13 4.94 20.32 -10.15
C LEU A 13 6.21 19.44 -10.16
N ALA A 14 7.39 20.03 -10.39
CA ALA A 14 8.66 19.31 -10.36
C ALA A 14 9.08 18.91 -8.93
N ALA A 15 8.82 19.74 -7.92
CA ALA A 15 9.12 19.42 -6.52
C ALA A 15 8.21 18.33 -5.95
N ALA A 16 6.92 18.30 -6.36
CA ALA A 16 5.98 17.26 -5.95
C ALA A 16 6.35 15.86 -6.49
N ALA A 17 7.05 15.78 -7.63
CA ALA A 17 7.50 14.52 -8.22
C ALA A 17 8.65 13.85 -7.43
N LEU A 18 9.36 14.59 -6.57
CA LEU A 18 10.54 14.07 -5.86
C LEU A 18 10.24 13.51 -4.47
N VAL A 19 9.03 13.71 -3.93
CA VAL A 19 8.66 13.27 -2.55
C VAL A 19 7.82 11.98 -2.56
N GLY A 20 7.76 11.26 -3.68
CA GLY A 20 7.21 9.92 -3.77
C GLY A 20 8.10 8.91 -3.03
N GLY A 21 8.11 8.99 -1.69
CA GLY A 21 8.84 8.07 -0.83
C GLY A 21 8.42 6.64 -1.12
N CYS A 22 9.41 5.78 -1.36
CA CYS A 22 9.26 4.35 -1.63
C CYS A 22 8.80 3.56 -0.40
N ALA A 23 7.73 3.98 0.28
CA ALA A 23 7.09 3.20 1.33
C ALA A 23 6.20 2.12 0.68
N ASN A 24 6.82 1.14 0.03
CA ASN A 24 6.12 -0.05 -0.46
C ASN A 24 6.04 -1.07 0.67
N TYR A 25 4.90 -1.11 1.36
CA TYR A 25 4.55 -2.26 2.18
C TYR A 25 4.20 -3.43 1.26
N SER A 26 5.03 -4.46 1.27
CA SER A 26 4.76 -5.71 0.57
C SER A 26 4.32 -6.78 1.57
N ASN A 27 3.23 -7.47 1.23
CA ASN A 27 2.70 -8.67 1.88
C ASN A 27 3.18 -9.95 1.16
N SER A 28 4.32 -9.86 0.48
CA SER A 28 4.99 -10.97 -0.18
C SER A 28 5.53 -11.99 0.84
N GLY A 29 5.49 -13.27 0.47
CA GLY A 29 6.13 -14.35 1.22
C GLY A 29 7.66 -14.30 1.19
N SER A 30 8.23 -13.60 0.21
CA SER A 30 9.68 -13.48 -0.04
C SER A 30 10.30 -12.16 0.45
N VAL A 31 9.50 -11.18 0.87
CA VAL A 31 9.98 -9.89 1.39
C VAL A 31 9.83 -9.80 2.92
N TYR A 32 10.90 -9.36 3.59
CA TYR A 32 10.98 -9.23 5.04
C TYR A 32 11.23 -7.78 5.45
N ALA A 33 10.49 -7.31 6.45
CA ALA A 33 10.83 -6.04 7.08
C ALA A 33 12.18 -6.16 7.83
N PRO A 34 12.98 -5.09 7.97
CA PRO A 34 14.24 -5.14 8.70
C PRO A 34 14.11 -5.70 10.12
N GLY A 35 12.99 -5.42 10.79
CA GLY A 35 12.68 -5.95 12.12
C GLY A 35 12.35 -7.44 12.17
N GLN A 36 12.14 -8.10 11.03
CA GLN A 36 11.92 -9.55 10.94
C GLN A 36 13.19 -10.32 10.55
N ALA A 37 14.21 -9.62 10.04
CA ALA A 37 15.47 -10.24 9.65
C ALA A 37 16.18 -10.83 10.88
N ASN A 38 16.85 -11.96 10.69
CA ASN A 38 17.62 -12.67 11.71
C ASN A 38 16.83 -13.04 12.98
N ARG A 39 15.50 -13.18 12.88
CA ARG A 39 14.67 -13.70 13.97
C ARG A 39 14.35 -15.17 13.73
N GLU A 40 14.35 -15.93 14.82
CA GLU A 40 13.86 -17.30 14.80
C GLU A 40 12.37 -17.34 14.40
N GLN A 41 12.00 -18.36 13.64
CA GLN A 41 10.63 -18.61 13.19
C GLN A 41 10.24 -20.05 13.52
N THR A 42 9.01 -20.24 13.97
CA THR A 42 8.43 -21.58 14.09
C THR A 42 8.09 -22.09 12.70
N VAL A 43 8.54 -23.30 12.39
CA VAL A 43 8.31 -23.98 11.10
C VAL A 43 7.29 -25.09 11.30
N ARG A 44 6.21 -25.09 10.51
CA ARG A 44 5.24 -26.20 10.47
C ARG A 44 5.09 -26.67 9.03
N TYR A 45 5.25 -27.97 8.80
CA TYR A 45 5.10 -28.54 7.46
C TYR A 45 3.64 -28.93 7.18
N GLY A 46 3.27 -28.93 5.90
CA GLY A 46 1.96 -29.33 5.45
C GLY A 46 1.84 -29.48 3.94
N VAL A 47 0.61 -29.70 3.49
CA VAL A 47 0.23 -29.85 2.09
C VAL A 47 -0.87 -28.86 1.76
N VAL A 48 -0.75 -28.20 0.61
CA VAL A 48 -1.78 -27.28 0.13
C VAL A 48 -3.04 -28.07 -0.24
N GLN A 49 -4.17 -27.72 0.35
CA GLN A 49 -5.49 -28.28 0.05
C GLN A 49 -6.24 -27.46 -0.99
N GLY A 50 -6.05 -26.14 -0.99
CA GLY A 50 -6.77 -25.24 -1.88
C GLY A 50 -6.09 -23.89 -1.99
N VAL A 51 -6.26 -23.25 -3.15
CA VAL A 51 -5.74 -21.91 -3.44
C VAL A 51 -6.86 -21.10 -4.07
N ARG A 52 -7.11 -19.92 -3.53
CA ARG A 52 -8.11 -18.98 -4.06
C ARG A 52 -7.46 -17.64 -4.38
N GLU A 53 -7.73 -17.11 -5.57
CA GLU A 53 -7.32 -15.76 -5.92
C GLU A 53 -8.14 -14.74 -5.13
N VAL A 54 -7.45 -13.79 -4.49
CA VAL A 54 -8.03 -12.71 -3.72
C VAL A 54 -7.34 -11.39 -4.04
N MET A 55 -7.93 -10.28 -3.59
CA MET A 55 -7.30 -8.96 -3.67
C MET A 55 -6.88 -8.53 -2.27
N ILE A 56 -5.59 -8.23 -2.10
CA ILE A 56 -5.04 -7.64 -0.89
C ILE A 56 -5.17 -6.12 -1.04
N GLN A 57 -5.88 -5.51 -0.09
CA GLN A 57 -6.01 -4.06 -0.07
C GLN A 57 -4.63 -3.43 0.11
N GLY A 58 -4.35 -2.42 -0.71
CA GLY A 58 -3.14 -1.64 -0.59
C GLY A 58 -3.11 -0.87 0.74
N GLY A 59 -1.94 -0.77 1.34
CA GLY A 59 -1.76 0.06 2.53
C GLY A 59 -1.93 1.55 2.17
N THR A 60 -2.69 2.29 2.98
CA THR A 60 -2.70 3.75 2.92
C THR A 60 -1.51 4.27 3.73
N THR A 61 -0.47 4.74 3.07
CA THR A 61 0.71 5.33 3.72
C THR A 61 0.41 6.73 4.28
N GLY A 62 -0.73 7.33 3.89
CA GLY A 62 -1.10 8.70 4.20
C GLY A 62 -0.36 9.71 3.32
N ALA A 63 0.52 9.27 2.42
CA ALA A 63 1.17 10.16 1.47
C ALA A 63 0.14 10.81 0.52
N GLY A 64 -0.88 10.06 0.07
CA GLY A 64 -1.95 10.59 -0.76
C GLY A 64 -2.81 11.64 -0.04
N THR A 65 -3.02 11.50 1.27
CA THR A 65 -3.79 12.48 2.06
C THR A 65 -2.96 13.75 2.33
N ILE A 66 -1.68 13.61 2.65
CA ILE A 66 -0.76 14.74 2.89
C ILE A 66 -0.49 15.50 1.58
N ALA A 67 -0.14 14.79 0.51
CA ALA A 67 0.16 15.40 -0.79
C ALA A 67 -1.10 16.01 -1.42
N GLY A 68 -2.24 15.29 -1.38
CA GLY A 68 -3.52 15.78 -1.88
C GLY A 68 -4.05 16.99 -1.08
N GLY A 69 -3.85 16.99 0.24
CA GLY A 69 -4.21 18.09 1.12
C GLY A 69 -3.36 19.35 0.88
N ALA A 70 -2.04 19.19 0.79
CA ALA A 70 -1.12 20.29 0.52
C ALA A 70 -1.36 20.92 -0.86
N LEU A 71 -1.51 20.10 -1.91
CA LEU A 71 -1.79 20.58 -3.26
C LEU A 71 -3.19 21.22 -3.35
N GLY A 72 -4.21 20.63 -2.73
CA GLY A 72 -5.58 21.16 -2.73
C GLY A 72 -5.72 22.49 -1.99
N GLY A 73 -5.00 22.66 -0.87
CA GLY A 73 -5.00 23.90 -0.10
C GLY A 73 -4.32 25.07 -0.82
N VAL A 74 -3.20 24.82 -1.49
CA VAL A 74 -2.39 25.87 -2.13
C VAL A 74 -2.96 26.25 -3.51
N ALA A 75 -3.53 25.30 -4.26
CA ALA A 75 -4.08 25.54 -5.59
C ALA A 75 -5.41 26.32 -5.59
N ALA A 76 -6.28 26.08 -4.60
CA ALA A 76 -7.58 26.78 -4.53
C ALA A 76 -7.47 28.14 -3.82
N GLY A 77 -6.52 28.30 -2.89
CA GLY A 77 -6.36 29.53 -2.08
C GLY A 77 -5.78 30.73 -2.85
N SER A 78 -5.02 30.50 -3.92
CA SER A 78 -4.30 31.57 -4.65
C SER A 78 -5.01 32.03 -5.93
N THR A 79 -5.90 31.22 -6.51
CA THR A 79 -6.59 31.51 -7.78
C THR A 79 -7.97 32.19 -7.61
N ILE A 80 -8.55 32.14 -6.39
CA ILE A 80 -9.93 32.60 -6.10
C ILE A 80 -9.98 34.02 -5.49
N GLY A 81 -8.84 34.62 -5.16
CA GLY A 81 -8.73 36.02 -4.69
C GLY A 81 -8.39 36.16 -3.19
N SER A 82 -8.19 37.39 -2.72
CA SER A 82 -7.80 37.69 -1.33
C SER A 82 -9.02 37.93 -0.44
N GLY A 83 -9.57 36.89 0.19
CA GLY A 83 -10.70 37.01 1.12
C GLY A 83 -11.14 35.66 1.71
N GLY A 84 -12.18 35.66 2.56
CA GLY A 84 -12.67 34.44 3.22
C GLY A 84 -13.10 33.32 2.27
N GLY A 85 -13.50 33.66 1.04
CA GLY A 85 -13.86 32.69 0.00
C GLY A 85 -12.69 31.83 -0.49
N SER A 86 -11.46 32.36 -0.51
CA SER A 86 -10.29 31.56 -0.91
C SER A 86 -9.80 30.64 0.21
N VAL A 87 -9.99 31.02 1.47
CA VAL A 87 -9.73 30.13 2.62
C VAL A 87 -10.69 28.95 2.62
N ALA A 88 -12.00 29.19 2.43
CA ALA A 88 -12.99 28.13 2.36
C ALA A 88 -12.76 27.18 1.17
N ALA A 89 -12.43 27.73 0.00
CA ALA A 89 -12.11 26.94 -1.18
C ALA A 89 -10.84 26.08 -1.00
N GLY A 90 -9.80 26.63 -0.36
CA GLY A 90 -8.57 25.89 -0.03
C GLY A 90 -8.82 24.71 0.90
N LEU A 91 -9.60 24.92 1.96
CA LEU A 91 -9.97 23.83 2.88
C LEU A 91 -10.80 22.74 2.17
N LEU A 92 -11.76 23.15 1.35
CA LEU A 92 -12.57 22.20 0.58
C LEU A 92 -11.73 21.41 -0.44
N GLY A 93 -10.82 22.09 -1.14
CA GLY A 93 -9.88 21.47 -2.08
C GLY A 93 -8.91 20.50 -1.40
N ALA A 94 -8.43 20.81 -0.21
CA ALA A 94 -7.57 19.94 0.57
C ALA A 94 -8.29 18.65 1.03
N VAL A 95 -9.54 18.76 1.51
CA VAL A 95 -10.34 17.59 1.91
C VAL A 95 -10.62 16.71 0.70
N LEU A 96 -11.09 17.30 -0.42
CA LEU A 96 -11.38 16.56 -1.63
C LEU A 96 -10.11 15.92 -2.24
N GLY A 97 -9.01 16.66 -2.28
CA GLY A 97 -7.71 16.19 -2.76
C GLY A 97 -7.15 15.05 -1.90
N GLY A 98 -7.30 15.12 -0.58
CA GLY A 98 -6.86 14.06 0.32
C GLY A 98 -7.68 12.76 0.19
N ILE A 99 -9.00 12.86 0.04
CA ILE A 99 -9.88 11.69 -0.17
C ILE A 99 -9.59 11.05 -1.54
N ALA A 100 -9.52 11.86 -2.59
CA ALA A 100 -9.21 11.37 -3.93
C ALA A 100 -7.81 10.76 -4.00
N GLY A 101 -6.82 11.40 -3.35
CA GLY A 101 -5.45 10.89 -3.22
C GLY A 101 -5.37 9.56 -2.49
N SER A 102 -6.06 9.41 -1.35
CA SER A 102 -6.12 8.14 -0.61
C SER A 102 -6.80 7.02 -1.39
N ALA A 103 -7.92 7.32 -2.07
CA ALA A 103 -8.61 6.34 -2.89
C ALA A 103 -7.77 5.90 -4.12
N ALA A 104 -7.01 6.83 -4.70
CA ALA A 104 -6.06 6.53 -5.76
C ALA A 104 -4.89 5.68 -5.23
N GLU A 105 -4.31 6.06 -4.10
CA GLU A 105 -3.23 5.33 -3.43
C GLU A 105 -3.64 3.89 -3.16
N ASN A 106 -4.80 3.66 -2.52
CA ASN A 106 -5.29 2.32 -2.23
C ASN A 106 -5.49 1.46 -3.48
N ARG A 107 -5.95 2.05 -4.59
CA ARG A 107 -6.10 1.32 -5.86
C ARG A 107 -4.76 1.00 -6.52
N ILE A 108 -3.79 1.91 -6.44
CA ILE A 108 -2.47 1.74 -7.03
C ILE A 108 -1.64 0.74 -6.23
N THR A 109 -1.80 0.72 -4.91
CA THR A 109 -1.06 -0.17 -4.00
C THR A 109 -1.75 -1.50 -3.75
N GLN A 110 -2.96 -1.72 -4.27
CA GLN A 110 -3.62 -3.01 -4.26
C GLN A 110 -2.77 -4.08 -4.95
N ARG A 111 -2.72 -5.27 -4.35
CA ARG A 111 -1.96 -6.41 -4.87
C ARG A 111 -2.88 -7.60 -5.07
N ARG A 112 -2.62 -8.37 -6.13
CA ARG A 112 -3.20 -9.71 -6.26
C ARG A 112 -2.63 -10.59 -5.16
N GLY A 113 -3.48 -11.36 -4.50
CA GLY A 113 -3.11 -12.28 -3.44
C GLY A 113 -3.65 -13.68 -3.68
N LEU A 114 -3.09 -14.61 -2.93
CA LEU A 114 -3.54 -15.99 -2.83
C LEU A 114 -3.93 -16.26 -1.39
N GLU A 115 -5.15 -16.74 -1.18
CA GLU A 115 -5.55 -17.39 0.07
C GLU A 115 -5.24 -18.88 -0.06
N ILE A 116 -4.21 -19.32 0.67
CA ILE A 116 -3.63 -20.66 0.59
C ILE A 116 -4.09 -21.43 1.82
N THR A 117 -4.88 -22.48 1.62
CA THR A 117 -5.29 -23.39 2.68
C THR A 117 -4.31 -24.56 2.74
N VAL A 118 -3.64 -24.71 3.88
CA VAL A 118 -2.66 -25.76 4.13
C VAL A 118 -3.21 -26.71 5.19
N GLN A 119 -3.17 -28.00 4.89
CA GLN A 119 -3.33 -29.04 5.90
C GLN A 119 -1.97 -29.40 6.48
N LEU A 120 -1.85 -29.28 7.79
CA LEU A 120 -0.62 -29.53 8.51
C LEU A 120 -0.52 -30.98 8.94
N GLU A 121 0.68 -31.40 9.34
CA GLU A 121 0.97 -32.79 9.70
C GLU A 121 0.18 -33.28 10.94
N ASP A 122 -0.27 -32.35 11.79
CA ASP A 122 -1.17 -32.61 12.92
C ASP A 122 -2.66 -32.73 12.51
N GLY A 123 -2.98 -32.52 11.22
CA GLY A 123 -4.32 -32.56 10.67
C GLY A 123 -5.04 -31.20 10.67
N ASP A 124 -4.47 -30.16 11.29
CA ASP A 124 -5.05 -28.82 11.31
C ASP A 124 -5.12 -28.23 9.89
N LEU A 125 -6.18 -27.46 9.63
CA LEU A 125 -6.26 -26.59 8.46
C LEU A 125 -5.91 -25.15 8.85
N ARG A 126 -5.00 -24.52 8.11
CA ARG A 126 -4.65 -23.11 8.25
C ARG A 126 -4.74 -22.40 6.91
N ALA A 127 -5.42 -21.25 6.87
CA ALA A 127 -5.49 -20.39 5.70
C ALA A 127 -4.56 -19.19 5.89
N ILE A 128 -3.65 -18.97 4.95
CA ILE A 128 -2.72 -17.84 4.95
C ILE A 128 -2.94 -17.07 3.64
N THR A 129 -3.16 -15.76 3.75
CA THR A 129 -3.22 -14.87 2.58
C THR A 129 -1.89 -14.16 2.40
N GLN A 130 -1.30 -14.27 1.22
CA GLN A 130 -0.07 -13.56 0.84
C GLN A 130 -0.15 -13.08 -0.61
N GLU A 131 0.76 -12.19 -1.03
CA GLU A 131 0.81 -11.77 -2.43
C GLU A 131 0.97 -12.95 -3.38
N ALA A 132 0.45 -12.82 -4.61
CA ALA A 132 0.57 -13.83 -5.65
C ALA A 132 1.94 -13.76 -6.36
N ASP A 133 3.02 -13.73 -5.58
CA ASP A 133 4.41 -13.67 -6.06
C ASP A 133 5.04 -15.04 -6.28
N GLU A 134 4.50 -16.07 -5.61
CA GLU A 134 4.85 -17.47 -5.77
C GLU A 134 3.61 -18.30 -6.15
N VAL A 135 3.82 -19.34 -6.96
CA VAL A 135 2.74 -20.22 -7.43
C VAL A 135 2.59 -21.40 -6.48
N PHE A 136 1.37 -21.60 -5.99
CA PHE A 136 0.96 -22.74 -5.18
C PHE A 136 -0.17 -23.50 -5.88
N ARG A 137 -0.16 -24.83 -5.75
CA ARG A 137 -1.16 -25.74 -6.29
C ARG A 137 -1.61 -26.73 -5.22
N PRO A 138 -2.87 -27.18 -5.24
CA PRO A 138 -3.30 -28.29 -4.39
C PRO A 138 -2.38 -29.51 -4.55
N GLY A 139 -1.94 -30.08 -3.44
CA GLY A 139 -0.97 -31.17 -3.39
C GLY A 139 0.48 -30.75 -3.15
N ASP A 140 0.81 -29.45 -3.28
CA ASP A 140 2.17 -28.97 -3.02
C ASP A 140 2.53 -29.14 -1.54
N ARG A 141 3.74 -29.67 -1.28
CA ARG A 141 4.31 -29.70 0.07
C ARG A 141 4.92 -28.34 0.38
N VAL A 142 4.53 -27.77 1.50
CA VAL A 142 4.92 -26.41 1.91
C VAL A 142 5.29 -26.37 3.39
N ARG A 143 5.92 -25.28 3.81
CA ARG A 143 6.13 -24.91 5.21
C ARG A 143 5.50 -23.57 5.54
N LEU A 144 4.93 -23.49 6.74
CA LEU A 144 4.47 -22.27 7.37
C LEU A 144 5.57 -21.74 8.29
N LEU A 145 6.06 -20.53 8.00
CA LEU A 145 7.04 -19.80 8.80
C LEU A 145 6.33 -18.74 9.64
N SER A 146 6.28 -18.94 10.96
CA SER A 146 5.52 -18.09 11.88
C SER A 146 6.44 -17.36 12.86
N SER A 147 6.32 -16.03 12.96
CA SER A 147 7.02 -15.22 13.96
C SER A 147 6.34 -13.87 14.17
N GLY A 148 6.18 -13.45 15.42
CA GLY A 148 5.65 -12.12 15.76
C GLY A 148 4.24 -11.82 15.20
N GLY A 149 3.36 -12.83 15.12
CA GLY A 149 2.02 -12.70 14.57
C GLY A 149 1.92 -12.73 13.05
N VAL A 150 3.05 -12.85 12.34
CA VAL A 150 3.09 -13.00 10.88
C VAL A 150 3.39 -14.45 10.52
N THR A 151 2.60 -15.01 9.61
CA THR A 151 2.81 -16.36 9.05
C THR A 151 2.99 -16.27 7.54
N ARG A 152 3.94 -17.01 6.99
CA ARG A 152 4.23 -17.06 5.55
C ARG A 152 4.22 -18.50 5.05
N VAL A 153 3.79 -18.69 3.81
CA VAL A 153 3.85 -19.98 3.10
C VAL A 153 5.02 -19.95 2.13
N SER A 154 5.83 -21.01 2.13
CA SER A 154 6.89 -21.24 1.13
C SER A 154 7.02 -22.75 0.84
N HIS A 155 7.55 -23.11 -0.33
CA HIS A 155 7.98 -24.50 -0.63
C HIS A 155 9.13 -24.96 0.26
#